data_AF-A0A453RSQ9-F1
#
_entry.id   AF-A0A453RSQ9-F1
#
_cell.length_a   1.000
_cell.length_b   1.000
_cell.length_c   1.000
_cell.angle_alpha   90.00
_cell.angle_beta   90.00
_cell.angle_gamma   90.00
#
_symmetry.space_group_name_H-M   'P 1'
#
loop_
_entity.id
_entity.type
_entity.pdbx_description
1 polymer ?
#
loop_
_entity_poly.entity_id
_entity_poly.type
_entity_poly.pdbx_seq_one_letter_code
_entity_poly.pdbx_strand_id
1 'polypeptide(L)'
;MAKVVRDKRTGKTKGYGFVSFSNPTDLAAAIKEMNGKYVGNRPIKLRKSNWKERTDVEALQRQKNHIQKKPKTQKKGILHK
;
A
#
# COMPACT_ATOMS: atom_id res chain seq x y z
N MET A 1 1.78 1.12 9.22
CA MET A 1 0.93 1.32 8.02
C MET A 1 0.21 0.01 7.70
N ALA A 2 -1.03 0.03 7.22
CA ALA A 2 -1.77 -1.17 6.82
C ALA A 2 -2.43 -0.98 5.45
N LYS A 3 -2.44 -2.03 4.60
CA LYS A 3 -3.03 -2.00 3.26
C LYS A 3 -3.71 -3.31 2.92
N VAL A 4 -4.99 -3.25 2.57
CA VAL A 4 -5.76 -4.40 2.05
C VAL A 4 -5.62 -4.45 0.53
N VAL A 5 -5.31 -5.63 -0.01
CA VAL A 5 -5.25 -5.81 -1.45
C VAL A 5 -6.65 -6.04 -2.00
N ARG A 6 -7.05 -5.18 -2.94
CA ARG A 6 -8.32 -5.26 -3.65
C ARG A 6 -8.06 -5.52 -5.13
N ASP A 7 -9.00 -6.17 -5.78
CA ASP A 7 -9.05 -6.29 -7.23
C ASP A 7 -9.31 -4.92 -7.85
N LYS A 8 -8.50 -4.52 -8.84
CA LYS A 8 -8.58 -3.19 -9.47
C LYS A 8 -9.84 -3.00 -10.32
N ARG A 9 -10.39 -4.09 -10.86
CA ARG A 9 -11.55 -4.05 -11.75
C ARG A 9 -12.85 -4.18 -10.97
N THR A 10 -12.89 -5.08 -9.97
CA THR A 10 -14.13 -5.36 -9.21
C THR A 10 -14.22 -4.64 -7.87
N GLY A 11 -13.12 -4.06 -7.37
CA GLY A 11 -13.06 -3.41 -6.06
C GLY A 11 -13.14 -4.36 -4.86
N LYS A 12 -13.43 -5.65 -5.08
CA LYS A 12 -13.54 -6.66 -4.02
C LYS A 12 -12.17 -6.98 -3.41
N THR A 13 -12.14 -7.32 -2.13
CA THR A 13 -10.91 -7.71 -1.43
C THR A 13 -10.40 -9.06 -1.90
N LYS A 14 -9.08 -9.22 -2.05
CA LYS A 14 -8.46 -10.50 -2.37
C LYS A 14 -8.30 -11.45 -1.17
N GLY A 15 -8.81 -11.06 0.00
CA GLY A 15 -8.72 -11.87 1.23
C GLY A 15 -7.38 -11.78 1.96
N TYR A 16 -6.48 -10.88 1.54
CA TYR A 16 -5.20 -10.64 2.22
C TYR A 16 -4.83 -9.15 2.23
N GLY A 17 -3.95 -8.79 3.15
CA GLY A 17 -3.40 -7.45 3.30
C GLY A 17 -2.01 -7.50 3.91
N PHE A 18 -1.34 -6.36 3.89
CA PHE A 18 0.00 -6.19 4.45
C PHE A 18 -0.05 -5.15 5.56
N VAL A 19 0.67 -5.42 6.63
CA VAL A 19 0.85 -4.50 7.76
C VAL A 19 2.34 -4.30 7.95
N SER A 20 2.75 -3.04 7.99
CA SER A 20 4.12 -2.61 8.28
C SER A 20 4.15 -2.10 9.72
N PHE A 21 4.93 -2.79 10.54
CA PHE A 21 5.28 -2.41 11.90
C PHE A 21 6.56 -1.58 11.90
N SER A 22 6.70 -0.70 12.89
CA SER A 22 7.93 0.09 13.08
C SER A 22 9.04 -0.77 13.70
N ASN A 23 8.68 -1.64 14.64
CA ASN A 23 9.65 -2.47 15.37
C ASN A 23 9.45 -3.96 15.09
N PRO A 24 10.54 -4.75 15.10
CA PRO A 24 10.47 -6.20 14.95
C PRO A 24 9.82 -6.89 16.17
N THR A 25 9.93 -6.30 17.36
CA THR A 25 9.31 -6.81 18.59
C THR A 25 7.78 -6.78 18.48
N ASP A 26 7.22 -5.68 17.96
CA ASP A 26 5.77 -5.51 17.77
C ASP A 26 5.23 -6.55 16.77
N LEU A 27 6.00 -6.86 15.73
CA LEU A 27 5.66 -7.92 14.78
C LEU A 27 5.56 -9.29 15.47
N ALA A 28 6.52 -9.62 16.33
CA ALA A 28 6.54 -10.90 17.03
C ALA A 28 5.36 -11.03 18.01
N ALA A 29 5.08 -9.96 18.76
CA ALA A 29 3.92 -9.89 19.66
C ALA A 29 2.61 -10.04 18.88
N ALA A 30 2.45 -9.30 17.78
CA ALA A 30 1.25 -9.37 16.94
C ALA A 30 1.04 -10.77 16.33
N ILE A 31 2.09 -11.44 15.84
CA ILE A 31 1.97 -12.81 15.33
C ILE A 31 1.54 -13.77 16.45
N LYS A 32 2.08 -13.64 17.65
CA LYS A 32 1.74 -14.52 18.77
C LYS A 32 0.30 -14.33 19.24
N GLU A 33 -0.16 -13.10 19.32
CA GLU A 33 -1.46 -12.77 19.91
C GLU A 33 -2.62 -12.81 18.91
N MET A 34 -2.39 -12.31 17.70
CA MET A 34 -3.47 -12.07 16.72
C MET A 34 -3.65 -13.22 15.73
N ASN A 35 -2.71 -14.16 15.64
CA ASN A 35 -2.83 -15.27 14.70
C ASN A 35 -3.95 -16.23 15.14
N GLY A 36 -4.93 -16.46 14.26
CA GLY A 36 -6.10 -17.27 14.55
C GLY A 36 -7.23 -16.52 15.27
N LYS A 37 -7.02 -15.26 15.69
CA LYS A 37 -8.09 -14.42 16.24
C LYS A 37 -9.10 -14.06 15.16
N TYR A 38 -10.34 -13.81 15.57
CA TYR A 38 -11.38 -13.32 14.67
C TYR A 38 -11.24 -11.83 14.44
N VAL A 39 -11.28 -11.42 13.17
CA VAL A 39 -11.40 -10.02 12.77
C VAL A 39 -12.63 -9.90 11.87
N GLY A 40 -13.66 -9.22 12.38
CA GLY A 40 -15.01 -9.30 11.80
C GLY A 40 -15.54 -10.73 11.90
N ASN A 41 -16.00 -11.29 10.78
CA ASN A 41 -16.62 -12.62 10.75
C ASN A 41 -15.66 -13.76 10.34
N ARG A 42 -14.34 -13.51 10.23
CA ARG A 42 -13.38 -14.53 9.78
C ARG A 42 -12.13 -14.56 10.68
N PRO A 43 -11.62 -15.75 11.03
CA PRO A 43 -10.33 -15.87 11.70
C PRO A 43 -9.20 -15.45 10.74
N ILE A 44 -8.23 -14.70 11.24
CA ILE A 44 -7.10 -14.23 10.45
C ILE A 44 -5.89 -15.15 10.60
N LYS A 45 -5.10 -15.26 9.53
CA LYS A 45 -3.81 -15.95 9.54
C LYS A 45 -2.70 -14.95 9.27
N LEU A 46 -1.73 -14.88 10.18
CA LEU A 46 -0.59 -13.99 10.07
C LEU A 46 0.63 -14.79 9.62
N ARG A 47 1.41 -14.22 8.69
CA ARG A 47 2.70 -14.76 8.26
C ARG A 47 3.69 -13.62 8.05
N LYS A 48 4.98 -13.90 8.27
CA LYS A 48 6.05 -12.98 7.87
C LYS A 48 5.99 -12.81 6.35
N SER A 49 6.02 -11.57 5.90
CA SER A 49 5.93 -11.24 4.47
C SER A 49 7.31 -11.39 3.81
N ASN A 50 7.37 -12.02 2.63
CA ASN A 50 8.56 -12.06 1.78
C ASN A 50 8.62 -10.87 0.79
N TRP A 51 7.91 -9.77 1.11
CA TRP A 51 7.71 -8.63 0.21
C TRP A 51 9.00 -8.00 -0.36
N LYS A 52 10.16 -8.20 0.28
CA LYS A 52 11.45 -7.77 -0.28
C LYS A 52 11.71 -8.36 -1.69
N GLU A 53 11.17 -9.53 -2.01
CA GLU A 53 11.30 -10.16 -3.34
C GLU A 53 10.27 -9.66 -4.37
N ARG A 54 9.21 -8.97 -3.93
CA ARG A 54 8.12 -8.44 -4.79
C ARG A 54 8.03 -6.92 -4.80
N THR A 55 9.13 -6.24 -4.48
CA THR A 55 9.21 -4.84 -4.83
C THR A 55 9.38 -4.78 -6.33
N ASP A 56 8.25 -4.75 -7.04
CA ASP A 56 8.19 -4.41 -8.47
C ASP A 56 8.82 -3.02 -8.59
N VAL A 57 10.14 -2.96 -8.75
CA VAL A 57 10.91 -1.72 -8.95
C VAL A 57 10.28 -0.89 -10.05
N GLU A 58 9.68 -1.57 -11.04
CA GLU A 58 8.91 -1.00 -12.12
C GLU A 58 7.65 -0.25 -11.65
N ALA A 59 6.90 -0.75 -10.67
CA ALA A 59 5.70 -0.10 -10.15
C ALA A 59 6.04 1.18 -9.36
N LEU A 60 7.14 1.17 -8.60
CA LEU A 60 7.67 2.36 -7.92
C LEU A 60 8.19 3.40 -8.93
N GLN A 61 8.86 2.96 -9.99
CA GLN A 61 9.38 3.83 -11.05
C GLN A 61 8.25 4.50 -11.85
N ARG A 62 7.18 3.75 -12.18
CA ARG A 62 5.97 4.29 -12.84
C ARG A 62 5.31 5.39 -11.99
N GLN A 63 5.27 5.22 -10.66
CA GLN A 63 4.72 6.24 -9.76
C GLN A 63 5.59 7.51 -9.69
N LYS A 64 6.92 7.38 -9.65
CA LYS A 64 7.85 8.53 -9.70
C LYS A 64 7.75 9.31 -11.01
N ASN A 65 7.63 8.63 -12.15
CA ASN A 65 7.55 9.29 -13.45
C ASN A 65 6.21 10.03 -13.67
N HIS A 66 5.12 9.58 -13.04
CA HIS A 66 3.83 10.26 -13.16
C HIS A 66 3.76 11.55 -12.33
N ILE A 67 4.50 11.63 -11.22
CA ILE A 67 4.56 12.84 -10.36
C ILE A 67 5.40 13.95 -11.01
N GLN A 68 6.43 13.61 -11.80
CA GLN A 68 7.29 14.58 -12.47
C GLN A 68 6.69 15.21 -13.74
N LYS A 69 5.63 14.64 -14.32
CA LYS A 69 4.99 15.13 -15.55
C LYS A 69 3.83 16.13 -15.34
N LYS A 70 3.66 16.73 -14.17
CA LYS A 70 2.71 17.86 -14.02
C LYS A 70 3.35 19.13 -14.59
N PRO A 71 2.85 19.71 -15.71
CA PRO A 71 3.36 20.97 -16.21
C PRO A 71 2.94 22.09 -15.25
N LYS A 72 3.89 22.92 -14.82
CA LYS A 72 3.59 24.19 -14.14
C LYS A 72 2.82 25.06 -15.11
N THR A 73 1.54 25.30 -14.87
CA THR A 73 0.71 26.20 -15.66
C THR A 73 1.27 27.62 -15.55
N GLN A 74 1.83 28.13 -16.65
CA GLN A 74 2.29 29.51 -16.76
C GLN A 74 1.05 30.42 -16.75
N LYS A 75 0.94 31.29 -15.75
CA LYS A 75 -0.07 32.36 -15.74
C LYS A 75 0.24 33.32 -16.88
N LYS A 76 -0.53 33.27 -17.97
CA LYS A 76 -0.50 34.32 -19.01
C LYS A 76 -1.16 35.58 -18.46
N GLY A 77 -0.37 36.62 -18.20
CA GLY A 77 -0.86 37.97 -17.98
C GLY A 77 -1.52 38.50 -19.26
N ILE A 78 -2.67 39.14 -19.10
CA ILE A 78 -3.53 39.65 -20.16
C ILE A 78 -2.95 40.96 -20.72
N LEU A 79 -2.94 41.05 -22.05
CA LEU A 79 -2.54 42.18 -22.90
C LEU A 79 -3.48 43.39 -22.72
N HIS A 80 -2.95 44.61 -22.69
CA HIS A 80 -3.69 45.80 -23.14
C HIS A 80 -2.80 46.69 -24.01
N LYS A 81 -3.50 47.40 -24.90
CA LYS A 81 -3.11 47.90 -26.22
C LYS A 81 -2.60 49.34 -26.19
#